data_AF-A0A0S9S8B5-F1
#
_entry.id   AF-A0A0S9S8B5-F1
#
_cell.length_a   1.000
_cell.length_b   1.000
_cell.length_c   1.000
_cell.angle_alpha   90.00
_cell.angle_beta   90.00
_cell.angle_gamma   90.00
#
_symmetry.space_group_name_H-M   'P 1'
#
loop_
_entity.id
_entity.type
_entity.pdbx_description
1 polymer ?
#
loop_
_entity_poly.entity_id
_entity_poly.type
_entity_poly.pdbx_seq_one_letter_code
_entity_poly.pdbx_strand_id
1 'polypeptide(L)'
;MIRPRTTVLSHAAPPGPAAPSAPPWQEAIVPIAEALLSLVAAVESGPTAGPAVKAFQAAIRRKGEEASAAGGREAMEAALRQVADAAGDRAARRDRIIDTAWAGLPGWRPDESRP
;
A
#
# COMPACT_ATOMS: atom_id res chain seq x y z
N MET A 1 48.35 -22.27 -45.26
CA MET A 1 48.65 -21.50 -44.03
C MET A 1 47.33 -21.18 -43.35
N ILE A 2 47.06 -21.85 -42.23
CA ILE A 2 45.79 -21.77 -41.49
C ILE A 2 45.96 -20.72 -40.38
N ARG A 3 45.12 -19.69 -40.35
CA ARG A 3 45.10 -18.69 -39.28
C ARG A 3 44.31 -19.25 -38.08
N PRO A 4 44.81 -19.17 -36.83
CA PRO A 4 44.04 -19.58 -35.67
C PRO A 4 42.93 -18.55 -35.42
N ARG A 5 41.68 -19.00 -35.35
CA ARG A 5 40.57 -18.22 -34.79
C ARG A 5 40.58 -18.42 -33.28
N THR A 6 41.03 -17.41 -32.56
CA THR A 6 40.86 -17.32 -31.11
C THR A 6 39.39 -17.02 -30.83
N THR A 7 38.66 -18.03 -30.35
CA THR A 7 37.32 -17.83 -29.79
C THR A 7 37.47 -17.00 -28.53
N VAL A 8 37.10 -15.72 -28.62
CA VAL A 8 36.99 -14.85 -27.45
C VAL A 8 35.87 -15.41 -26.58
N LEU A 9 36.21 -15.93 -25.40
CA LEU A 9 35.23 -16.19 -24.35
C LEU A 9 34.52 -14.86 -24.06
N SER A 10 33.25 -14.75 -24.43
CA SER A 10 32.37 -13.72 -23.88
C SER A 10 32.31 -13.93 -22.38
N HIS A 11 33.07 -13.13 -21.63
CA HIS A 11 32.95 -12.98 -20.20
C HIS A 11 31.54 -12.45 -19.93
N ALA A 12 30.63 -13.33 -19.52
CA ALA A 12 29.33 -12.94 -19.03
C ALA A 12 29.54 -11.95 -17.87
N ALA A 13 28.97 -10.75 -18.02
CA ALA A 13 28.99 -9.75 -16.97
C ALA A 13 28.49 -10.35 -15.64
N PRO A 14 29.11 -10.02 -14.50
CA PRO A 14 28.62 -10.51 -13.22
C PRO A 14 27.18 -10.03 -13.02
N PRO A 15 26.29 -10.85 -12.43
CA PRO A 15 24.97 -10.39 -12.03
C PRO A 15 25.17 -9.19 -11.10
N GLY A 16 24.61 -8.04 -11.48
CA GLY A 16 24.61 -6.84 -10.65
C GLY A 16 24.02 -7.15 -9.27
N PRO A 17 24.30 -6.29 -8.26
CA PRO A 17 23.87 -6.55 -6.89
C PRO A 17 22.38 -6.86 -6.87
N ALA A 18 22.03 -8.04 -6.33
CA ALA A 18 20.65 -8.43 -6.11
C ALA A 18 19.93 -7.27 -5.43
N ALA A 19 18.82 -6.82 -6.02
CA ALA A 19 17.98 -5.81 -5.40
C ALA A 19 17.71 -6.24 -3.95
N PRO A 20 17.78 -5.33 -2.97
CA PRO A 20 17.52 -5.69 -1.58
C PRO A 20 16.15 -6.36 -1.52
N SER A 21 16.09 -7.55 -0.91
CA SER A 21 14.83 -8.27 -0.70
C SER A 21 13.85 -7.32 -0.02
N ALA A 22 12.67 -7.19 -0.62
CA ALA A 22 11.59 -6.41 -0.04
C ALA A 22 11.37 -6.79 1.44
N PRO A 23 11.12 -5.80 2.32
CA PRO A 23 10.70 -6.08 3.68
C PRO A 23 9.50 -7.04 3.70
N PRO A 24 9.43 -7.98 4.66
CA PRO A 24 8.40 -9.01 4.71
C PRO A 24 6.98 -8.44 4.86
N TRP A 25 6.85 -7.20 5.34
CA TRP A 25 5.56 -6.53 5.45
C TRP A 25 4.94 -6.17 4.10
N GLN A 26 5.74 -6.04 3.02
CA GLN A 26 5.23 -5.63 1.71
C GLN A 26 4.22 -6.63 1.12
N GLU A 27 4.46 -7.93 1.32
CA GLU A 27 3.53 -8.98 0.88
C GLU A 27 2.22 -8.94 1.68
N ALA A 28 2.28 -8.56 2.96
CA ALA A 28 1.10 -8.42 3.82
C ALA A 28 0.20 -7.24 3.41
N ILE A 29 0.72 -6.24 2.67
CA ILE A 29 -0.04 -5.06 2.27
C ILE A 29 -1.05 -5.36 1.17
N VAL A 30 -0.73 -6.28 0.25
CA VAL A 30 -1.60 -6.57 -0.90
C VAL A 30 -3.04 -6.92 -0.46
N PRO A 31 -3.28 -7.91 0.42
CA PRO A 31 -4.64 -8.22 0.87
C PRO A 31 -5.27 -7.11 1.72
N ILE A 32 -4.47 -6.29 2.42
CA ILE A 32 -4.96 -5.13 3.18
C ILE A 32 -5.48 -4.07 2.23
N ALA A 33 -4.74 -3.75 1.16
CA ALA A 33 -5.11 -2.78 0.14
C ALA A 33 -6.38 -3.22 -0.62
N GLU A 34 -6.49 -4.50 -0.99
CA GLU A 34 -7.70 -5.05 -1.62
C GLU A 34 -8.95 -4.94 -0.72
N ALA A 35 -8.79 -5.22 0.59
CA ALA A 35 -9.85 -5.05 1.55
C ALA A 35 -10.27 -3.58 1.70
N LEU A 36 -9.29 -2.66 1.76
CA LEU A 36 -9.56 -1.22 1.80
C LEU A 36 -10.29 -0.75 0.55
N LEU A 37 -9.89 -1.19 -0.64
CA LEU A 37 -10.57 -0.86 -1.90
C LEU A 37 -12.05 -1.26 -1.86
N SER A 38 -12.33 -2.46 -1.35
CA SER A 38 -13.69 -2.99 -1.25
C SER A 38 -14.52 -2.21 -0.22
N LEU A 39 -13.96 -1.93 0.96
CA LEU A 39 -14.62 -1.17 2.02
C LEU A 39 -14.92 0.27 1.59
N VAL A 40 -13.95 0.94 0.97
CA VAL A 40 -14.13 2.32 0.51
C VAL A 40 -15.11 2.39 -0.65
N ALA A 41 -15.09 1.42 -1.58
CA ALA A 41 -16.12 1.32 -2.62
C ALA A 41 -17.53 1.14 -2.03
N ALA A 42 -17.68 0.36 -0.97
CA ALA A 42 -18.96 0.19 -0.28
C ALA A 42 -19.42 1.48 0.43
N VAL A 43 -18.49 2.26 1.00
CA VAL A 43 -18.81 3.59 1.56
C VAL A 43 -19.21 4.57 0.46
N GLU A 44 -18.60 4.48 -0.72
CA GLU A 44 -18.91 5.36 -1.86
C GLU A 44 -20.29 5.08 -2.47
N SER A 45 -20.75 3.82 -2.47
CA SER A 45 -22.05 3.42 -3.03
C SER A 45 -23.17 3.27 -1.98
N GLY A 46 -22.81 3.25 -0.70
CA GLY A 46 -23.71 2.92 0.41
C GLY A 46 -24.36 4.11 1.11
N PRO A 47 -25.04 3.87 2.25
CA PRO A 47 -25.69 4.90 3.04
C PRO A 47 -24.70 5.96 3.53
N THR A 48 -25.08 7.23 3.46
CA THR A 48 -24.23 8.36 3.90
C THR A 48 -24.29 8.64 5.41
N ALA A 49 -25.20 7.98 6.12
CA ALA A 49 -25.39 8.15 7.56
C ALA A 49 -25.88 6.86 8.23
N GLY A 50 -25.72 6.82 9.55
CA GLY A 50 -26.26 5.75 10.40
C GLY A 50 -25.25 4.66 10.77
N PRO A 51 -25.72 3.57 11.43
CA PRO A 51 -24.86 2.53 11.99
C PRO A 51 -23.94 1.84 10.97
N ALA A 52 -24.38 1.71 9.72
CA ALA A 52 -23.60 1.11 8.64
C ALA A 52 -22.30 1.88 8.36
N VAL A 53 -22.36 3.22 8.34
CA VAL A 53 -21.17 4.07 8.15
C VAL A 53 -20.15 3.86 9.25
N LYS A 54 -20.61 3.78 10.52
CA LYS A 54 -19.72 3.50 11.66
C LYS A 54 -19.07 2.12 11.55
N ALA A 55 -19.81 1.12 11.08
CA ALA A 55 -19.27 -0.22 10.86
C ALA A 55 -18.18 -0.23 9.77
N PHE A 56 -18.40 0.47 8.65
CA PHE A 56 -17.38 0.61 7.62
C PHE A 56 -16.16 1.37 8.13
N GLN A 57 -16.35 2.48 8.85
CA GLN A 57 -15.24 3.24 9.44
C GLN A 57 -14.42 2.37 10.40
N ALA A 58 -15.07 1.57 11.24
CA ALA A 58 -14.39 0.63 12.13
C ALA A 58 -13.63 -0.46 11.37
N ALA A 59 -14.18 -0.97 10.27
CA ALA A 59 -13.51 -1.96 9.43
C ALA A 59 -12.26 -1.37 8.73
N ILE A 60 -12.36 -0.15 8.19
CA ILE A 60 -11.23 0.56 7.59
C ILE A 60 -10.14 0.81 8.65
N ARG A 61 -10.54 1.22 9.87
CA ARG A 61 -9.61 1.41 10.99
C ARG A 61 -8.84 0.13 11.34
N ARG A 62 -9.52 -1.01 11.44
CA ARG A 62 -8.87 -2.31 11.70
C ARG A 62 -7.82 -2.65 10.64
N LYS A 63 -8.05 -2.30 9.37
CA LYS A 63 -7.04 -2.48 8.31
C LYS A 63 -5.82 -1.57 8.48
N GLY A 64 -6.01 -0.38 9.03
CA GLY A 64 -4.90 0.48 9.45
C GLY A 64 -4.10 -0.13 10.61
N GLU A 65 -4.77 -0.72 11.60
CA GLU A 65 -4.12 -1.42 12.72
C GLU A 65 -3.33 -2.64 12.24
N GLU A 66 -3.87 -3.44 11.32
CA GLU A 66 -3.18 -4.57 10.68
C GLU A 66 -1.93 -4.11 9.93
N ALA A 67 -2.03 -3.03 9.12
CA ALA A 67 -0.88 -2.47 8.42
C ALA A 67 0.17 -1.92 9.40
N SER A 68 -0.26 -1.19 10.42
CA SER A 68 0.64 -0.69 11.47
C SER A 68 1.36 -1.83 12.20
N ALA A 69 0.67 -2.94 12.47
CA ALA A 69 1.28 -4.11 13.11
C ALA A 69 2.29 -4.82 12.19
N ALA A 70 2.04 -4.82 10.88
CA ALA A 70 2.92 -5.46 9.90
C ALA A 70 4.23 -4.67 9.67
N GLY A 71 4.15 -3.35 9.52
CA GLY A 71 5.30 -2.53 9.14
C GLY A 71 5.22 -1.07 9.57
N GLY A 72 4.36 -0.75 10.54
CA GLY A 72 4.18 0.61 11.04
C GLY A 72 3.72 1.58 9.95
N ARG A 73 4.28 2.78 9.97
CA ARG A 73 3.91 3.86 9.05
C ARG A 73 4.14 3.52 7.58
N GLU A 74 5.25 2.87 7.25
CA GLU A 74 5.59 2.54 5.86
C GLU A 74 4.58 1.58 5.23
N ALA A 75 4.13 0.60 6.01
CA ALA A 75 3.06 -0.32 5.63
C ALA A 75 1.74 0.41 5.38
N MET A 76 1.36 1.33 6.26
CA MET A 76 0.13 2.13 6.11
C MET A 76 0.20 3.03 4.87
N GLU A 77 1.31 3.72 4.63
CA GLU A 77 1.53 4.53 3.44
C GLU A 77 1.53 3.70 2.14
N ALA A 78 2.12 2.50 2.17
CA ALA A 78 2.11 1.58 1.04
C ALA A 78 0.70 1.11 0.69
N ALA A 79 -0.12 0.78 1.70
CA ALA A 79 -1.53 0.40 1.50
C ALA A 79 -2.32 1.53 0.83
N LEU A 80 -2.13 2.78 1.29
CA LEU A 80 -2.76 3.95 0.69
C LEU A 80 -2.32 4.19 -0.75
N ARG A 81 -1.02 4.03 -1.05
CA ARG A 81 -0.51 4.14 -2.41
C ARG A 81 -1.17 3.13 -3.34
N GLN A 82 -1.29 1.87 -2.92
CA GLN A 82 -1.98 0.85 -3.71
C GLN A 82 -3.48 1.17 -3.93
N VAL A 83 -4.16 1.71 -2.91
CA VAL A 83 -5.56 2.14 -3.05
C VAL A 83 -5.70 3.30 -4.05
N ALA A 84 -4.78 4.26 -4.01
CA ALA A 84 -4.75 5.40 -4.92
C ALA A 84 -4.46 4.97 -6.36
N ASP A 85 -3.47 4.10 -6.56
CA ASP A 85 -3.06 3.59 -7.88
C ASP A 85 -4.20 2.80 -8.55
N ALA A 86 -5.01 2.07 -7.77
CA ALA A 86 -6.11 1.27 -8.29
C ALA A 86 -7.34 2.09 -8.75
N ALA A 87 -7.48 3.35 -8.33
CA ALA A 87 -8.54 4.25 -8.83
C ALA A 87 -8.11 5.71 -8.75
N GLY A 88 -7.27 6.12 -9.70
CA GLY A 88 -6.72 7.48 -9.75
C GLY A 88 -7.77 8.60 -9.80
N ASP A 89 -8.92 8.36 -10.45
CA ASP A 89 -10.05 9.29 -10.55
C ASP A 89 -10.72 9.59 -9.20
N ARG A 90 -10.65 8.63 -8.26
CA ARG A 90 -11.25 8.74 -6.92
C ARG A 90 -10.22 8.78 -5.80
N ALA A 91 -8.93 8.77 -6.12
CA ALA A 91 -7.83 8.70 -5.17
C ALA A 91 -7.97 9.72 -4.03
N ALA A 92 -8.21 11.00 -4.34
CA ALA A 92 -8.36 12.05 -3.34
C ALA A 92 -9.57 11.84 -2.39
N ARG A 93 -10.67 11.26 -2.90
CA ARG A 93 -11.84 10.95 -2.07
C ARG A 93 -11.56 9.77 -1.15
N ARG A 94 -10.93 8.73 -1.69
CA ARG A 94 -10.58 7.50 -0.96
C ARG A 94 -9.53 7.76 0.11
N ASP A 95 -8.53 8.58 -0.19
CA ASP A 95 -7.50 9.04 0.74
C ASP A 95 -8.15 9.70 1.96
N ARG A 96 -9.06 10.66 1.76
CA ARG A 96 -9.79 11.32 2.87
C ARG A 96 -10.59 10.36 3.75
N ILE A 97 -11.25 9.36 3.14
CA ILE A 97 -12.03 8.36 3.87
C ILE A 97 -11.11 7.52 4.77
N ILE A 98 -9.98 7.07 4.22
CA ILE A 98 -9.00 6.26 4.95
C ILE A 98 -8.31 7.08 6.03
N ASP A 99 -7.86 8.29 5.70
CA ASP A 99 -7.18 9.20 6.63
C ASP A 99 -8.06 9.52 7.84
N THR A 100 -9.35 9.82 7.61
CA THR A 100 -10.33 10.02 8.69
C THR A 100 -10.51 8.79 9.57
N ALA A 101 -10.47 7.59 9.00
CA ALA A 101 -10.63 6.34 9.77
C ALA A 101 -9.37 5.96 10.55
N TRP A 102 -8.19 6.36 10.06
CA TRP A 102 -6.88 6.05 10.64
C TRP A 102 -6.38 7.14 11.59
N ALA A 103 -7.06 8.28 11.66
CA ALA A 103 -6.75 9.35 12.61
C ALA A 103 -6.55 8.80 14.05
N GLY A 104 -5.40 9.14 14.63
CA GLY A 104 -4.98 8.70 15.96
C GLY A 104 -4.49 7.25 16.07
N LEU A 105 -4.33 6.52 14.97
CA LEU A 105 -3.64 5.23 15.00
C LEU A 105 -2.13 5.41 15.22
N PRO A 106 -1.48 4.53 16.01
CA PRO A 106 -0.03 4.55 16.19
C PRO A 106 0.69 4.46 14.83
N GLY A 107 1.69 5.32 14.62
CA GLY A 107 2.43 5.34 13.35
C GLY A 107 1.66 5.98 12.18
N TRP A 108 0.38 6.31 12.33
CA TRP A 108 -0.33 7.14 11.38
C TRP A 108 0.02 8.61 11.59
N ARG A 109 -0.13 9.42 10.53
CA ARG A 109 0.24 10.84 10.51
C ARG A 109 -0.25 11.54 11.77
N PRO A 110 0.55 12.45 12.36
CA PRO A 110 0.06 13.25 13.48
C PRO A 110 -1.21 13.96 13.03
N ASP A 111 -2.17 14.12 13.94
CA ASP A 111 -3.36 14.96 13.71
C ASP A 111 -2.86 16.41 13.59
N GLU A 112 -2.39 16.77 12.40
CA GLU A 112 -1.94 18.12 12.09
C GLU A 112 -3.18 19.00 12.07
N SER A 113 -3.52 19.47 13.26
CA SER A 113 -4.40 20.58 13.60
C SER A 113 -5.18 21.14 12.42
N ARG A 114 -6.41 20.66 12.28
CA ARG A 114 -7.45 21.33 11.48
C ARG A 114 -7.47 22.83 11.87
N PRO A 115 -7.34 23.78 10.93
CA PRO A 115 -7.47 25.20 11.23
C PRO A 115 -8.88 25.56 11.72
#